data_AF-A0A2V0N257-F1
#
_entry.id   AF-A0A2V0N257-F1
#
_cell.length_a   1.000
_cell.length_b   1.000
_cell.length_c   1.000
_cell.angle_alpha   90.00
_cell.angle_beta   90.00
_cell.angle_gamma   90.00
#
_symmetry.space_group_name_H-M   'P 1'
#
loop_
_entity.id
_entity.type
_entity.pdbx_description
1 polymer ?
#
loop_
_entity_poly.entity_id
_entity_poly.type
_entity_poly.pdbx_seq_one_letter_code
_entity_poly.pdbx_strand_id
1 'polypeptide(L)'
;MRYQLDVVAADVVDVVKFAGGWLFDRAMAGWDVTVLVADHPDERPLQILGAGVVDLEYALATVGQRPRPQTLAAAADLIGCDSRVRQGVLQALDHGVTEVTLWGETWPPELNDNVGLVQHRLSAAARAFKAQALAAAGMPACPIGDVESFRSGAMVSPSVAADLIPAS
;
A
#
# COMPACT_ATOMS: atom_id res chain seq x y z
N MET A 1 20.16 -7.00 -1.08
CA MET A 1 19.28 -6.00 -1.71
C MET A 1 18.02 -5.96 -0.87
N ARG A 2 17.56 -4.76 -0.49
CA ARG A 2 16.38 -4.58 0.35
C ARG A 2 15.24 -4.15 -0.57
N TYR A 3 14.13 -4.88 -0.57
CA TYR A 3 12.99 -4.58 -1.43
C TYR A 3 12.28 -3.34 -0.90
N GLN A 4 11.92 -2.41 -1.78
CA GLN A 4 11.24 -1.16 -1.46
C GLN A 4 9.78 -1.22 -1.90
N LEU A 5 8.89 -0.92 -0.95
CA LEU A 5 7.45 -0.74 -1.14
C LEU A 5 7.08 0.70 -0.80
N ASP A 6 6.61 1.45 -1.79
CA ASP A 6 6.04 2.77 -1.58
C ASP A 6 4.50 2.67 -1.59
N VAL A 7 3.85 3.33 -0.63
CA VAL A 7 2.40 3.23 -0.39
C VAL A 7 1.81 4.62 -0.45
N VAL A 8 0.92 4.91 -1.40
CA VAL A 8 0.32 6.24 -1.59
C VAL A 8 -1.10 6.23 -1.05
N ALA A 9 -1.39 7.11 -0.09
CA ALA A 9 -2.69 7.15 0.55
C ALA A 9 -3.13 8.57 0.92
N ALA A 10 -4.44 8.76 1.04
CA ALA A 10 -5.00 10.04 1.46
C ALA A 10 -4.90 10.23 2.99
N ASP A 11 -5.03 9.14 3.75
CA ASP A 11 -5.09 9.14 5.21
C ASP A 11 -4.37 7.91 5.78
N VAL A 12 -3.65 8.11 6.88
CA VAL A 12 -3.02 7.05 7.69
C VAL A 12 -4.05 6.01 8.15
N VAL A 13 -5.24 6.45 8.56
CA VAL A 13 -6.30 5.56 9.07
C VAL A 13 -6.71 4.56 8.00
N ASP A 14 -6.83 5.02 6.76
CA ASP A 14 -7.20 4.20 5.61
C ASP A 14 -6.16 3.09 5.35
N VAL A 15 -4.88 3.46 5.35
CA VAL A 15 -3.75 2.51 5.19
C VAL A 15 -3.79 1.44 6.26
N VAL A 16 -3.90 1.84 7.53
CA VAL A 16 -3.89 0.91 8.65
C VAL A 16 -5.09 -0.03 8.56
N LYS A 17 -6.26 0.47 8.16
CA LYS A 17 -7.50 -0.31 8.06
C LYS A 17 -7.43 -1.36 6.95
N PHE A 18 -6.96 -1.00 5.77
CA PHE A 18 -7.07 -1.87 4.58
C PHE A 18 -5.79 -2.62 4.23
N ALA A 19 -4.62 -2.09 4.60
CA ALA A 19 -3.32 -2.65 4.23
C ALA A 19 -2.37 -2.88 5.42
N GLY A 20 -2.78 -2.54 6.65
CA GLY A 20 -1.87 -2.49 7.78
C GLY A 20 -1.20 -3.82 8.10
N GLY A 21 -1.91 -4.94 7.94
CA GLY A 21 -1.34 -6.26 8.17
C GLY A 21 -0.31 -6.65 7.13
N TRP A 22 -0.62 -6.38 5.86
CA TRP A 22 0.30 -6.59 4.74
C TRP A 22 1.57 -5.73 4.87
N LEU A 23 1.45 -4.45 5.26
CA LEU A 23 2.62 -3.59 5.49
C LEU A 23 3.52 -4.13 6.61
N PHE A 24 2.92 -4.59 7.71
CA PHE A 24 3.67 -5.16 8.82
C PHE A 24 4.41 -6.43 8.40
N ASP A 25 3.74 -7.36 7.71
CA ASP A 25 4.37 -8.60 7.26
C ASP A 25 5.53 -8.32 6.29
N ARG A 26 5.41 -7.32 5.41
CA ARG A 26 6.49 -6.86 4.52
C ARG A 26 7.66 -6.25 5.30
N ALA A 27 7.38 -5.33 6.23
CA ALA A 27 8.41 -4.74 7.07
C ALA A 27 9.17 -5.81 7.87
N MET A 28 8.45 -6.79 8.43
CA MET A 28 9.04 -7.93 9.13
C MET A 28 9.82 -8.88 8.21
N ALA A 29 9.44 -8.99 6.94
CA ALA A 29 10.22 -9.69 5.92
C ALA A 29 11.47 -8.89 5.46
N GLY A 30 11.74 -7.74 6.07
CA GLY A 30 12.93 -6.91 5.83
C GLY A 30 12.76 -5.87 4.72
N TRP A 31 11.55 -5.66 4.22
CA TRP A 31 11.27 -4.66 3.20
C TRP A 31 11.41 -3.23 3.77
N ASP A 32 11.83 -2.30 2.93
CA ASP A 32 11.75 -0.87 3.20
C ASP A 32 10.36 -0.38 2.79
N VAL A 33 9.47 -0.24 3.77
CA VAL A 33 8.09 0.22 3.56
C VAL A 33 8.00 1.71 3.84
N THR A 34 7.60 2.50 2.84
CA THR A 34 7.42 3.95 2.95
C THR A 34 6.00 4.34 2.57
N VAL A 35 5.31 5.06 3.45
CA VAL A 35 3.96 5.56 3.21
C VAL A 35 4.03 7.04 2.87
N LEU A 36 3.49 7.39 1.71
CA LEU A 36 3.36 8.71 1.13
C LEU A 36 1.93 9.21 1.40
N VAL A 37 1.78 10.15 2.33
CA VAL A 37 0.48 10.70 2.76
C VAL A 37 0.48 12.22 2.69
N ALA A 38 -0.65 12.79 2.26
CA ALA A 38 -0.81 14.24 2.11
C ALA A 38 -1.00 14.98 3.45
N ASP A 39 -1.57 14.30 4.45
CA ASP A 39 -1.75 14.80 5.79
C ASP A 39 -1.36 13.69 6.79
N HIS A 40 -0.51 14.03 7.76
CA HIS A 40 0.05 13.07 8.71
C HIS A 40 0.12 13.64 10.14
N PRO A 41 -1.03 13.96 10.77
CA PRO A 41 -1.03 14.53 12.11
C PRO A 41 -0.44 13.56 13.17
N ASP A 42 -0.50 12.24 12.90
CA ASP A 42 0.11 11.21 13.72
C ASP A 42 0.73 10.09 12.87
N GLU A 43 2.05 9.96 12.92
CA GLU A 43 2.83 8.93 12.25
C GLU A 43 2.94 7.63 13.07
N ARG A 44 2.57 7.66 14.36
CA ARG A 44 2.69 6.52 15.28
C ARG A 44 2.00 5.25 14.78
N PRO A 45 0.79 5.29 14.17
CA PRO A 45 0.17 4.07 13.64
C PRO A 45 1.04 3.38 12.59
N LEU A 46 1.73 4.14 11.74
CA LEU A 46 2.59 3.60 10.68
C LEU A 46 3.93 3.11 11.24
N GLN A 47 4.48 3.79 12.24
CA GLN A 47 5.67 3.34 12.96
C GLN A 47 5.44 2.00 13.67
N ILE A 48 4.26 1.79 14.26
CA ILE A 48 3.88 0.49 14.86
C ILE A 48 3.92 -0.62 13.80
N LEU A 49 3.56 -0.32 12.55
CA LEU A 49 3.60 -1.27 11.44
C LEU A 49 5.00 -1.44 10.83
N GLY A 50 6.01 -0.70 11.33
CA GLY A 50 7.35 -0.72 10.78
C GLY A 50 7.52 0.07 9.47
N ALA A 51 6.57 0.96 9.16
CA ALA A 51 6.61 1.80 7.97
C ALA A 51 7.17 3.20 8.27
N GLY A 52 8.00 3.70 7.36
CA GLY A 52 8.40 5.11 7.33
C GLY A 52 7.30 5.98 6.75
N VAL A 53 7.29 7.27 7.09
CA VAL A 53 6.31 8.24 6.59
C VAL A 53 7.04 9.33 5.83
N VAL A 54 6.49 9.71 4.68
CA VAL A 54 6.97 10.81 3.86
C VAL A 54 5.76 11.63 3.40
N ASP A 55 5.91 12.95 3.42
CA ASP A 55 4.93 13.86 2.85
C ASP A 55 4.74 13.63 1.34
N LEU A 56 3.47 13.50 0.92
CA LEU A 56 3.13 13.20 -0.48
C LEU A 56 3.56 14.33 -1.42
N GLU A 57 3.40 15.59 -1.04
CA GLU A 57 3.78 16.73 -1.90
C GLU A 57 5.30 16.76 -2.12
N TYR A 58 6.08 16.51 -1.07
CA TYR A 58 7.53 16.35 -1.17
C TYR A 58 7.91 15.15 -2.05
N ALA A 59 7.22 14.02 -1.92
CA ALA A 59 7.46 12.85 -2.75
C ALA A 59 7.16 13.14 -4.23
N LEU A 60 6.03 13.79 -4.53
CA LEU A 60 5.63 14.21 -5.88
C LEU A 60 6.63 15.22 -6.49
N ALA A 61 7.15 16.14 -5.68
CA ALA A 61 8.18 17.11 -6.12
C ALA A 61 9.54 16.45 -6.40
N THR A 62 9.82 15.27 -5.81
CA THR A 62 11.13 14.58 -5.88
C THR A 62 11.10 13.24 -6.61
N VAL A 63 10.01 12.89 -7.32
CA VAL A 63 9.84 11.60 -8.02
C VAL A 63 11.02 11.23 -8.91
N GLY A 64 11.66 12.21 -9.56
CA GLY A 64 12.82 11.98 -10.44
C GLY A 64 14.17 11.79 -9.73
N GLN A 65 14.24 12.01 -8.41
CA GLN A 65 15.47 11.94 -7.61
C GLN A 65 15.51 10.74 -6.66
N ARG A 66 14.38 10.06 -6.46
CA ARG A 66 14.29 8.88 -5.60
C ARG A 66 14.59 7.60 -6.38
N PRO A 67 15.21 6.59 -5.73
CA PRO A 67 15.22 5.23 -6.27
C PRO A 67 13.79 4.80 -6.57
N ARG A 68 13.57 4.18 -7.74
CA ARG A 68 12.24 3.68 -8.09
C ARG A 68 11.91 2.46 -7.23
N PRO A 69 10.73 2.43 -6.58
CA PRO A 69 10.33 1.28 -5.79
C PRO A 69 10.06 0.09 -6.70
N GLN A 70 10.29 -1.12 -6.18
CA GLN A 70 9.94 -2.35 -6.89
C GLN A 70 8.42 -2.59 -6.82
N THR A 71 7.78 -2.08 -5.77
CA THR A 71 6.33 -2.19 -5.57
C THR A 71 5.75 -0.84 -5.20
N LEU A 72 4.68 -0.47 -5.88
CA LEU A 72 3.87 0.70 -5.57
C LEU A 72 2.50 0.21 -5.13
N ALA A 73 2.03 0.65 -3.97
CA ALA A 73 0.66 0.43 -3.55
C ALA A 73 -0.09 1.76 -3.46
N ALA A 74 -1.37 1.81 -3.82
CA ALA A 74 -2.14 3.04 -3.72
C ALA A 74 -3.61 2.83 -3.33
N ALA A 75 -4.16 3.78 -2.57
CA ALA A 75 -5.59 3.87 -2.31
C ALA A 75 -6.33 4.23 -3.61
N ALA A 76 -7.31 3.43 -3.99
CA ALA A 76 -8.07 3.58 -5.23
C ALA A 76 -8.79 4.94 -5.31
N ASP A 77 -9.35 5.36 -4.18
CA ASP A 77 -10.07 6.63 -4.05
C ASP A 77 -9.14 7.83 -4.34
N LEU A 78 -7.85 7.72 -4.00
CA LEU A 78 -6.87 8.78 -4.26
C LEU A 78 -6.50 8.87 -5.74
N ILE A 79 -6.49 7.75 -6.46
CA ILE A 79 -6.33 7.75 -7.93
C ILE A 79 -7.54 8.42 -8.60
N GLY A 80 -8.73 8.22 -8.05
CA GLY A 80 -9.95 8.90 -8.48
C GLY A 80 -9.88 10.42 -8.30
N CYS A 81 -9.31 10.87 -7.18
CA CYS A 81 -9.35 12.28 -6.76
C CYS A 81 -8.14 13.14 -7.20
N ASP A 82 -6.92 12.60 -7.25
CA ASP A 82 -5.71 13.37 -7.59
C ASP A 82 -5.09 12.90 -8.92
N SER A 83 -5.09 13.79 -9.91
CA SER A 83 -4.54 13.51 -11.25
C SER A 83 -3.04 13.23 -11.25
N ARG A 84 -2.28 13.80 -10.31
CA ARG A 84 -0.83 13.61 -10.20
C ARG A 84 -0.51 12.21 -9.68
N VAL A 85 -1.25 11.76 -8.66
CA VAL A 85 -1.17 10.37 -8.15
C VAL A 85 -1.56 9.40 -9.25
N ARG A 86 -2.66 9.67 -9.98
CA ARG A 86 -3.07 8.87 -11.13
C ARG A 86 -1.99 8.76 -12.18
N GLN A 87 -1.35 9.88 -12.56
CA GLN A 87 -0.26 9.88 -13.52
C GLN A 87 0.95 9.08 -13.02
N GLY A 88 1.32 9.20 -11.74
CA GLY A 88 2.40 8.41 -11.16
C GLY A 88 2.13 6.90 -11.19
N VAL A 89 0.90 6.49 -10.85
CA VAL A 89 0.47 5.08 -10.88
C VAL A 89 0.43 4.53 -12.31
N LEU A 90 -0.13 5.28 -13.26
CA LEU A 90 -0.17 4.87 -14.67
C LEU A 90 1.24 4.78 -15.25
N GLN A 91 2.13 5.71 -14.92
CA GLN A 91 3.55 5.61 -15.31
C GLN A 91 4.20 4.36 -14.72
N ALA A 92 3.96 4.03 -13.46
CA ALA A 92 4.51 2.81 -12.85
C ALA A 92 4.06 1.54 -13.60
N LEU A 93 2.78 1.49 -14.00
CA LEU A 93 2.22 0.41 -14.81
C LEU A 93 2.82 0.33 -16.22
N ASP A 94 2.91 1.46 -16.92
CA ASP A 94 3.42 1.52 -18.31
C ASP A 94 4.88 1.06 -18.43
N HIS A 95 5.69 1.24 -17.39
CA HIS A 95 7.09 0.85 -17.40
C HIS A 95 7.31 -0.66 -17.14
N GLY A 96 6.29 -1.40 -16.69
CA GLY A 96 6.30 -2.86 -16.56
C GLY A 96 7.28 -3.47 -15.55
N VAL A 97 8.06 -2.65 -14.83
CA VAL A 97 9.06 -3.08 -13.83
C VAL A 97 8.62 -2.86 -12.38
N THR A 98 7.55 -2.10 -12.17
CA THR A 98 6.98 -1.81 -10.85
C THR A 98 5.64 -2.52 -10.73
N GLU A 99 5.51 -3.40 -9.75
CA GLU A 99 4.21 -4.01 -9.44
C GLU A 99 3.31 -2.97 -8.78
N VAL A 100 2.06 -2.87 -9.24
CA VAL A 100 1.08 -1.95 -8.68
C VAL A 100 -0.05 -2.70 -7.99
N THR A 101 -0.22 -2.42 -6.70
CA THR A 101 -1.26 -3.01 -5.84
C THR A 101 -2.20 -1.93 -5.35
N LEU A 102 -3.50 -2.09 -5.57
CA LEU A 102 -4.49 -1.09 -5.19
C LEU A 102 -5.44 -1.66 -4.13
N TRP A 103 -5.84 -0.85 -3.15
CA TRP A 103 -6.90 -1.17 -2.18
C TRP A 103 -8.00 -0.11 -2.21
N GLY A 104 -9.22 -0.47 -1.78
CA GLY A 104 -10.39 0.43 -1.80
C GLY A 104 -11.56 -0.17 -2.57
N GLU A 105 -12.59 0.63 -2.85
CA GLU A 105 -13.80 0.19 -3.56
C GLU A 105 -14.01 0.91 -4.90
N THR A 106 -13.49 2.14 -5.05
CA THR A 106 -13.74 2.99 -6.21
C THR A 106 -12.57 2.97 -7.17
N TRP A 107 -12.75 2.29 -8.32
CA TRP A 107 -11.66 2.04 -9.26
C TRP A 107 -11.87 2.79 -10.59
N PRO A 108 -10.82 3.39 -11.16
CA PRO A 108 -10.89 3.92 -12.51
C PRO A 108 -11.13 2.81 -13.54
N PRO A 109 -11.98 3.02 -14.57
CA PRO A 109 -12.25 2.02 -15.61
C PRO A 109 -10.99 1.52 -16.32
N GLU A 110 -9.97 2.37 -16.45
CA GLU A 110 -8.72 2.08 -17.14
C GLU A 110 -7.90 0.98 -16.44
N LEU A 111 -8.15 0.76 -15.14
CA LEU A 111 -7.49 -0.24 -14.30
C LEU A 111 -8.33 -1.53 -14.16
N ASN A 112 -9.59 -1.55 -14.59
CA ASN A 112 -10.45 -2.72 -14.38
C ASN A 112 -10.05 -3.93 -15.23
N ASP A 113 -9.51 -3.72 -16.42
CA ASP A 113 -9.25 -4.81 -17.38
C ASP A 113 -7.90 -5.51 -17.17
N ASN A 114 -6.96 -4.88 -16.44
CA ASN A 114 -5.57 -5.35 -16.30
C ASN A 114 -5.17 -5.78 -14.87
N VAL A 115 -6.11 -5.75 -13.92
CA VAL A 115 -5.78 -5.88 -12.49
C VAL A 115 -6.64 -6.98 -11.85
N GLY A 116 -5.99 -8.03 -11.37
CA GLY A 116 -6.64 -9.20 -10.75
C GLY A 116 -6.92 -8.99 -9.26
N LEU A 117 -8.03 -9.52 -8.75
CA LEU A 117 -8.35 -9.50 -7.32
C LEU A 117 -7.44 -10.50 -6.58
N VAL A 118 -6.73 -10.03 -5.57
CA VAL A 118 -5.80 -10.80 -4.75
C VAL A 118 -6.02 -10.51 -3.27
N GLN A 119 -5.57 -11.41 -2.40
CA GLN A 119 -5.71 -11.30 -0.96
C GLN A 119 -4.39 -11.57 -0.26
N HIS A 120 -4.13 -10.84 0.83
CA HIS A 120 -3.04 -11.15 1.75
C HIS A 120 -3.63 -11.79 3.01
N ARG A 121 -3.09 -12.94 3.42
CA ARG A 121 -3.47 -13.55 4.70
C ARG A 121 -2.53 -13.05 5.80
N LEU A 122 -3.11 -12.40 6.80
CA LEU A 122 -2.34 -11.76 7.86
C LEU A 122 -1.69 -12.82 8.76
N SER A 123 -0.41 -12.61 9.07
CA SER A 123 0.23 -13.37 10.14
C SER A 123 -0.39 -13.06 11.51
N ALA A 124 -0.15 -13.93 12.50
CA ALA A 124 -0.59 -13.67 13.87
C ALA A 124 0.01 -12.36 14.43
N ALA A 125 1.25 -12.05 14.07
CA ALA A 125 1.91 -10.81 14.45
C ALA A 125 1.28 -9.61 13.74
N ALA A 126 1.04 -9.70 12.42
CA ALA A 126 0.35 -8.65 11.67
C ALA A 126 -1.00 -8.29 12.28
N ARG A 127 -1.82 -9.27 12.67
CA ARG A 127 -3.11 -9.00 13.34
C ARG A 127 -2.92 -8.26 14.67
N ALA A 128 -1.93 -8.63 15.48
CA ALA A 128 -1.66 -7.98 16.76
C ALA A 128 -1.15 -6.54 16.60
N PHE A 129 -0.19 -6.32 15.69
CA PHE A 129 0.37 -4.99 15.45
C PHE A 129 -0.62 -4.08 14.72
N LYS A 130 -1.43 -4.62 13.80
CA LYS A 130 -2.56 -3.91 13.20
C LYS A 130 -3.57 -3.46 14.26
N ALA A 131 -3.88 -4.29 15.26
CA ALA A 131 -4.74 -3.89 16.37
C ALA A 131 -4.18 -2.69 17.13
N GLN A 132 -2.88 -2.72 17.41
CA GLN A 132 -2.20 -1.64 18.11
C GLN A 132 -2.12 -0.36 17.28
N ALA A 133 -1.89 -0.47 15.97
CA ALA A 133 -1.89 0.65 15.04
C ALA A 133 -3.29 1.26 14.92
N LEU A 134 -4.35 0.45 14.84
CA LEU A 134 -5.73 0.91 14.86
C LEU A 134 -6.09 1.63 16.16
N ALA A 135 -5.64 1.11 17.31
CA ALA A 135 -5.82 1.79 18.59
C ALA A 135 -5.09 3.14 18.65
N ALA A 136 -3.85 3.22 18.13
CA ALA A 136 -3.11 4.47 18.02
C ALA A 136 -3.79 5.48 17.08
N ALA A 137 -4.41 4.99 16.00
CA ALA A 137 -5.19 5.79 15.07
C ALA A 137 -6.59 6.19 15.61
N GLY A 138 -6.91 5.90 16.88
CA GLY A 138 -8.20 6.23 17.48
C GLY A 138 -9.37 5.33 17.07
N MET A 139 -9.09 4.17 16.45
CA MET A 139 -10.10 3.19 15.99
C MET A 139 -9.97 1.80 16.65
N PRO A 140 -9.97 1.70 17.99
CA PRO A 140 -9.74 0.42 18.68
C PRO A 140 -10.84 -0.63 18.43
N ALA A 141 -12.03 -0.22 17.99
CA ALA A 141 -13.17 -1.10 17.72
C ALA A 141 -13.23 -1.60 16.27
N CYS A 142 -12.28 -1.21 15.41
CA CYS A 142 -12.27 -1.65 14.02
C CYS A 142 -11.98 -3.17 13.96
N PRO A 143 -12.82 -3.98 13.28
CA PRO A 143 -12.61 -5.41 13.18
C PRO A 143 -11.32 -5.70 12.40
N ILE A 144 -10.58 -6.72 12.84
CA ILE A 144 -9.37 -7.19 12.18
C ILE A 144 -9.71 -8.52 11.52
N GLY A 145 -9.83 -8.50 10.19
CA GLY A 145 -9.99 -9.71 9.40
C GLY A 145 -8.71 -10.54 9.35
N ASP A 146 -8.85 -11.80 8.96
CA ASP A 146 -7.71 -12.68 8.67
C ASP A 146 -7.09 -12.41 7.30
N VAL A 147 -7.80 -11.68 6.44
CA VAL A 147 -7.38 -11.33 5.08
C VAL A 147 -7.57 -9.85 4.80
N GLU A 148 -6.67 -9.29 4.01
CA GLU A 148 -6.78 -7.99 3.36
C GLU A 148 -6.91 -8.21 1.85
N SER A 149 -7.79 -7.48 1.18
CA SER A 149 -8.08 -7.66 -0.25
C SER A 149 -7.54 -6.49 -1.05
N PHE A 150 -6.92 -6.81 -2.18
CA PHE A 150 -6.28 -5.86 -3.08
C PHE A 150 -6.62 -6.22 -4.53
N ARG A 151 -6.37 -5.29 -5.44
CA ARG A 151 -6.28 -5.59 -6.85
C ARG A 151 -4.84 -5.34 -7.31
N SER A 152 -4.17 -6.37 -7.85
CA SER A 152 -2.80 -6.27 -8.35
C SER A 152 -2.76 -6.32 -9.87
N GLY A 153 -2.08 -5.34 -10.46
CA GLY A 153 -1.73 -5.30 -11.87
C GLY A 153 -0.27 -5.71 -11.99
N ALA A 154 -0.03 -6.98 -12.30
CA ALA A 154 1.31 -7.51 -12.49
C ALA A 154 1.44 -8.12 -13.87
N MET A 155 2.60 -7.97 -14.52
CA MET A 155 2.99 -8.85 -15.60
C MET A 155 4.40 -9.44 -15.39
N VAL A 156 4.43 -10.78 -15.36
CA VAL A 156 5.53 -11.72 -15.68
C VAL A 156 6.80 -11.67 -14.83
N SER A 157 6.72 -11.63 -13.49
CA SER A 157 7.80 -12.18 -12.64
C SER A 157 7.31 -12.55 -11.23
N PRO A 158 7.65 -13.74 -10.69
CA PRO A 158 6.95 -14.32 -9.54
C PRO A 158 7.58 -13.99 -8.18
N SER A 159 8.21 -12.83 -7.97
CA SER A 159 8.94 -12.60 -6.71
C SER A 159 8.21 -11.76 -5.66
N VAL A 160 7.17 -11.01 -6.04
CA VAL A 160 6.52 -10.04 -5.13
C VAL A 160 5.08 -10.41 -4.82
N ALA A 161 4.31 -10.95 -5.77
CA ALA A 161 2.98 -11.52 -5.53
C ALA A 161 2.96 -12.82 -4.68
N ALA A 162 4.09 -13.29 -4.15
CA ALA A 162 4.16 -14.59 -3.46
C ALA A 162 3.26 -14.69 -2.21
N ASP A 163 3.00 -13.55 -1.55
CA ASP A 163 2.12 -13.48 -0.38
C ASP A 163 0.66 -13.13 -0.76
N LEU A 164 0.44 -12.68 -2.00
CA LEU A 164 -0.86 -12.30 -2.53
C LEU A 164 -1.48 -13.49 -3.26
N ILE A 165 -2.51 -14.08 -2.67
CA ILE A 165 -3.23 -15.22 -3.25
C ILE A 165 -4.40 -14.73 -4.11
N PRO A 166 -4.69 -15.35 -5.26
CA PRO A 166 -5.89 -15.03 -6.03
C PRO A 166 -7.15 -15.15 -5.16
N ALA A 167 -8.01 -14.14 -5.20
CA ALA A 167 -9.33 -14.25 -4.59
C ALA A 167 -10.19 -15.24 -5.41
N SER A 168 -10.90 -16.14 -4.70
CA SER A 168 -11.77 -17.16 -5.30
C SER A 168 -13.17 -16.62 -5.59
#